data_AF-A0A434AB75-F1
#
_entry.id   AF-A0A434AB75-F1
#
_cell.length_a   1.000
_cell.length_b   1.000
_cell.length_c   1.000
_cell.angle_alpha   90.00
_cell.angle_beta   90.00
_cell.angle_gamma   90.00
#
_symmetry.space_group_name_H-M   'P 1'
#
loop_
_entity.id
_entity.type
_entity.pdbx_description
1 polymer ?
#
loop_
_entity_poly.entity_id
_entity_poly.type
_entity_poly.pdbx_seq_one_letter_code
_entity_poly.pdbx_strand_id
1 'polypeptide(L)' 'MIKKLKSLEGAKSNAKGKSFEKKYKHKTLYIIHCNRTGNFYVDTDSLIRVWEQLLGY' A
#
# COMPACT_ATOMS: atom_id res chain seq x y z
N MET A 1 3.98 -1.53 -7.16
CA MET A 1 3.48 -0.15 -7.44
C MET A 1 3.17 0.47 -6.10
N ILE A 2 3.76 1.62 -5.76
CA ILE A 2 3.59 2.23 -4.44
C ILE A 2 2.75 3.50 -4.55
N LYS A 3 1.65 3.59 -3.80
CA LYS A 3 0.87 4.83 -3.65
C LYS A 3 0.69 5.21 -2.18
N LYS A 4 1.11 6.43 -1.84
CA LYS A 4 0.94 7.04 -0.52
C LYS A 4 -0.42 7.74 -0.41
N LEU A 5 -1.12 7.52 0.70
CA LEU A 5 -2.44 8.05 1.03
C LEU A 5 -2.43 8.53 2.48
N LYS A 6 -3.22 9.56 2.78
CA LYS A 6 -3.29 10.16 4.14
C LYS A 6 -4.39 9.55 5.01
N SER A 7 -5.26 8.70 4.45
CA SER A 7 -6.38 8.11 5.17
C SER A 7 -6.56 6.63 4.84
N LEU A 8 -7.02 5.87 5.84
CA LEU A 8 -7.30 4.44 5.70
C LEU A 8 -8.40 4.18 4.68
N GLU A 9 -9.46 5.00 4.69
CA GLU A 9 -10.56 4.88 3.72
C GLU A 9 -10.06 5.10 2.28
N GLY A 10 -9.20 6.10 2.07
CA GLY A 10 -8.55 6.33 0.79
C GLY A 10 -7.71 5.13 0.36
N ALA A 11 -6.96 4.53 1.29
CA ALA A 11 -6.18 3.32 1.04
C ALA A 11 -7.05 2.12 0.66
N LYS A 12 -8.15 1.88 1.38
CA LYS A 12 -9.11 0.79 1.09
C LYS A 12 -9.79 0.99 -0.25
N SER A 13 -10.29 2.19 -0.53
CA SER A 13 -10.95 2.51 -1.80
C SER A 13 -9.97 2.36 -2.97
N ASN A 14 -8.72 2.82 -2.81
CA ASN A 14 -7.69 2.66 -3.82
C ASN A 14 -7.34 1.19 -4.07
N ALA A 15 -7.10 0.41 -3.01
CA ALA A 15 -6.81 -1.03 -3.13
C ALA A 15 -7.98 -1.78 -3.78
N LYS A 16 -9.22 -1.46 -3.41
CA LYS A 16 -10.42 -2.07 -4.02
C LYS A 16 -10.53 -1.72 -5.51
N GLY A 17 -10.38 -0.45 -5.87
CA GLY A 17 -10.36 -0.04 -7.28
C GLY A 17 -9.27 -0.75 -8.08
N LYS A 18 -8.07 -0.87 -7.51
CA LYS A 18 -6.94 -1.59 -8.09
C LYS A 18 -7.22 -3.08 -8.27
N SER A 19 -7.92 -3.72 -7.34
CA SER A 19 -8.23 -5.15 -7.41
C SER A 19 -9.09 -5.53 -8.62
N PHE A 20 -9.88 -4.59 -9.15
CA PHE A 20 -10.69 -4.78 -10.35
C PHE A 20 -9.90 -4.61 -11.66
N GLU A 21 -8.72 -3.98 -11.63
CA GLU A 21 -7.90 -3.80 -12.83
C GLU A 21 -7.25 -5.16 -13.22
N LYS A 22 -7.42 -5.60 -14.47
CA LYS A 22 -6.90 -6.90 -14.97
C LYS A 22 -5.42 -7.13 -14.67
N LYS A 23 -4.60 -6.06 -14.66
CA LYS A 23 -3.15 -6.13 -14.35
C LYS A 23 -2.82 -6.48 -12.89
N TYR A 24 -3.77 -6.38 -11.97
CA TYR A 24 -3.59 -6.74 -10.56
C TYR A 24 -4.42 -7.96 -10.14
N LYS A 25 -5.13 -8.62 -11.08
CA LYS A 25 -6.02 -9.76 -10.79
C LYS A 25 -5.33 -10.94 -10.07
N HIS A 26 -4.04 -11.11 -10.29
CA HIS A 26 -3.22 -12.17 -9.66
C HIS A 26 -2.13 -11.62 -8.76
N LYS A 27 -2.22 -10.33 -8.37
CA LYS A 27 -1.26 -9.70 -7.47
C LYS A 27 -1.92 -9.43 -6.13
N THR A 28 -1.21 -9.71 -5.06
CA THR A 28 -1.65 -9.34 -3.72
C THR A 28 -1.49 -7.84 -3.53
N LEU A 29 -2.54 -7.16 -3.07
CA LEU A 29 -2.49 -5.75 -2.71
C LEU A 29 -2.37 -5.63 -1.21
N TYR A 30 -1.29 -5.01 -0.75
CA TYR A 30 -0.99 -4.77 0.64
C TYR A 30 -1.33 -3.33 1.00
N ILE A 31 -2.08 -3.15 2.08
CA ILE A 31 -2.28 -1.85 2.71
C ILE A 31 -1.38 -1.83 3.94
N ILE A 32 -0.41 -0.92 3.96
CA ILE A 32 0.60 -0.81 5.00
C ILE A 32 0.44 0.54 5.67
N HIS A 33 0.38 0.55 7.00
CA HIS A 33 0.28 1.76 7.80
C HIS A 33 1.64 2.10 8.42
N CYS A 34 2.14 3.30 8.11
CA CYS A 34 3.36 3.82 8.69
C CYS A 34 3.03 4.60 9.96
N ASN A 35 3.30 3.99 11.12
CA ASN A 35 2.99 4.59 12.42
C ASN A 35 3.68 5.94 12.65
N ARG A 36 4.91 6.14 12.15
CA ARG A 36 5.64 7.39 12.37
C ARG A 36 5.02 8.58 11.63
N THR A 37 4.59 8.37 10.39
CA THR A 37 4.08 9.45 9.54
C THR A 37 2.55 9.51 9.47
N GLY A 38 1.86 8.52 10.05
CA GLY A 38 0.40 8.35 9.99
C GLY A 38 -0.14 8.09 8.58
N ASN A 39 0.74 7.80 7.61
CA ASN A 39 0.35 7.60 6.22
C ASN A 39 0.08 6.12 5.94
N PHE A 40 -0.75 5.90 4.92
CA PHE A 40 -1.07 4.58 4.38
C PHE A 40 -0.42 4.41 3.02
N TYR A 41 0.11 3.23 2.77
CA TYR A 41 0.72 2.84 1.52
C TYR A 41 -0.04 1.66 0.93
N VAL A 42 -0.36 1.73 -0.35
CA VAL A 42 -0.87 0.58 -1.11
C VAL A 42 0.26 0.10 -2.01
N ASP A 43 0.67 -1.15 -1.83
CA ASP A 43 1.74 -1.78 -2.60
C ASP A 43 1.35 -3.17 -3.08
N THR A 44 1.87 -3.58 -4.23
CA THR A 44 1.66 -4.90 -4.83
C THR A 44 2.73 -5.91 -4.46
N ASP A 45 3.91 -5.42 -4.06
CA ASP A 45 5.12 -6.25 -3.96
C ASP A 45 5.69 -6.28 -2.53
N SER A 46 4.97 -5.71 -1.55
CA SER A 46 5.40 -5.57 -0.14
C SER A 46 6.77 -4.91 0.06
N LEU A 47 7.29 -4.23 -0.96
CA LEU A 47 8.62 -3.60 -0.94
C LEU A 47 8.67 -2.51 0.12
N ILE A 48 7.56 -1.81 0.34
CA ILE A 48 7.52 -0.75 1.36
C ILE A 48 7.66 -1.30 2.78
N ARG A 49 7.23 -2.55 3.04
CA ARG A 49 7.43 -3.21 4.34
C ARG A 49 8.91 -3.51 4.58
N VAL A 50 9.59 -4.00 3.55
CA VAL A 50 11.05 -4.24 3.58
C VAL A 50 11.79 -2.91 3.74
N TRP A 51 11.33 -1.85 3.06
CA TRP A 51 11.89 -0.51 3.15
C TRP A 51 11.74 0.11 4.54
N GLU A 52 10.56 -0.04 5.18
CA GLU A 52 10.36 0.40 6.58
C GLU A 52 11.27 -0.36 7.56
N GLN A 53 11.44 -1.67 7.37
CA GLN A 53 12.31 -2.48 8.24
C GLN A 53 13.80 -2.15 8.06
N LEU A 54 14.24 -1.88 6.82
CA LEU A 54 15.65 -1.64 6.51
C LEU A 54 16.11 -0.22 6.83
N LEU A 55 15.28 0.78 6.52
CA LEU A 55 15.67 2.19 6.60
C LEU A 55 15.09 2.90 7.80
N GLY A 56 14.21 2.26 8.57
CA GLY A 56 13.71 2.78 9.84
C GLY A 56 13.19 4.21 9.73
N TYR A 57 12.46 4.51 8.65
CA TYR A 57 11.84 5.81 8.45
C TYR A 57 10.58 5.92 9.28
#